data_AF-A0A9E4IIQ0-F1
#
_entry.id   AF-A0A9E4IIQ0-F1
#
_cell.length_a   1.000
_cell.length_b   1.000
_cell.length_c   1.000
_cell.angle_alpha   90.00
_cell.angle_beta   90.00
_cell.angle_gamma   90.00
#
_symmetry.space_group_name_H-M   'P 1'
#
loop_
_entity.id
_entity.type
_entity.pdbx_description
1 polymer ?
#
loop_
_entity_poly.entity_id
_entity_poly.type
_entity_poly.pdbx_seq_one_letter_code
_entity_poly.pdbx_strand_id
1 'polypeptide(L)'
;MSPSPDIPGRRRLSGRTSWLIAVVTVVAALVGVPPAFGDGGVQYPGPSGTFTDDDGSIHEENIEAIVVAGITKGCGKNLYCPGDEITRAQVASFLDRALQLPATGTDFFSDDDGSIHEAAINRIAAAGITQGCDTDLYCPAEKLNRGQMAALLARALPGLSPATKDYFTDDDGSTHEANINVLAENGITEGCDTGLYCPKKRVRRSAMASFLARALDLAPDRPPAVSPWRLELVLGRIQGGTTDLQAPAGDDRLFLVTKDGLIRIISDGAFLPEPFLDLSETVLDGGPEEGLLGLAFHPDFDTNRKFYVFYTDANGPDGHSRVYEYLADAADPDRADPSTARHIITFEQRPTSATHKGGQLQFGDDGLLYIAVGDGGGSRDPFEHGENPQTELGTIVRIDVDVDPGADPAYGIPPGNPFADGREGLPEVWAYGLRNPWRFSFDGEHIYIGDVGHLAAEEVNVADASLAGINYGWDTMEGTACYEPPVDCDRDQLFIPQIAYSHDVGVAVIGGYVYRGTAIPEMVGRYFYADFVGGWIRTFLYEDGRVTEHYDWSRSVELSRFVWSFGVDGHGEMYVLARYDVWKVVPN
;
A
#
# COMPACT_ATOMS: atom_id res chain seq x y z
N MET A 1 21.24 28.44 -43.89
CA MET A 1 21.64 28.24 -42.48
C MET A 1 20.46 28.66 -41.64
N SER A 2 19.63 27.67 -41.31
CA SER A 2 18.30 27.85 -40.72
C SER A 2 18.39 27.91 -39.19
N PRO A 3 17.51 28.66 -38.51
CA PRO A 3 17.42 28.69 -37.05
C PRO A 3 16.67 27.45 -36.54
N SER A 4 17.14 26.86 -35.44
CA SER A 4 16.39 25.84 -34.68
C SER A 4 15.39 26.49 -33.71
N PRO A 5 14.28 25.81 -33.35
CA PRO A 5 13.17 26.37 -32.59
C PRO A 5 13.30 26.18 -31.07
N ASP A 6 12.62 27.07 -30.34
CA ASP A 6 12.42 27.07 -28.89
C ASP A 6 11.78 25.77 -28.35
N ILE A 7 12.26 25.32 -27.19
CA ILE A 7 11.62 24.29 -26.35
C ILE A 7 10.91 25.01 -25.18
N PRO A 8 9.58 24.87 -25.00
CA PRO A 8 8.85 25.43 -23.87
C PRO A 8 8.85 24.45 -22.69
N GLY A 9 9.37 24.86 -21.54
CA GLY A 9 9.43 23.97 -20.37
C GLY A 9 10.07 24.56 -19.12
N ARG A 10 9.77 25.81 -18.76
CA ARG A 10 10.00 26.31 -17.39
C ARG A 10 8.66 26.55 -16.72
N ARG A 11 8.17 25.57 -15.96
CA ARG A 11 7.10 25.83 -14.97
C ARG A 11 7.64 26.87 -13.98
N ARG A 12 6.88 27.94 -13.80
CA ARG A 12 7.10 28.90 -12.72
C ARG A 12 6.92 28.13 -11.40
N LEU A 13 7.95 28.16 -10.56
CA LEU A 13 7.86 27.75 -9.16
C LEU A 13 6.70 28.52 -8.49
N SER A 14 5.87 27.81 -7.73
CA SER A 14 4.72 28.37 -7.02
C SER A 14 5.18 29.38 -5.95
N GLY A 15 4.31 30.35 -5.61
CA GLY A 15 4.66 31.52 -4.80
C GLY A 15 5.13 31.28 -3.36
N ARG A 16 5.28 30.03 -2.89
CA ARG A 16 5.84 29.70 -1.57
C ARG A 16 7.36 29.66 -1.53
N THR A 17 8.05 29.40 -2.65
CA THR A 17 9.52 29.36 -2.73
C THR A 17 10.16 30.76 -2.64
N SER A 18 9.38 31.83 -2.83
CA SER A 18 9.92 33.21 -2.92
C SER A 18 10.12 33.91 -1.56
N TRP A 19 9.58 33.39 -0.46
CA TRP A 19 9.76 33.99 0.88
C TRP A 19 10.88 33.34 1.69
N LEU A 20 11.12 32.03 1.54
CA LEU A 20 12.23 31.33 2.20
C LEU A 20 13.61 31.72 1.62
N ILE A 21 13.68 32.02 0.31
CA ILE A 21 14.92 32.51 -0.32
C ILE A 21 15.26 33.95 0.13
N ALA A 22 14.26 34.75 0.51
CA ALA A 22 14.47 36.16 0.86
C ALA A 22 15.05 36.39 2.28
N VAL A 23 14.95 35.43 3.19
CA VAL A 23 15.50 35.54 4.56
C VAL A 23 16.97 35.06 4.63
N VAL A 24 17.46 34.37 3.60
CA VAL A 24 18.86 33.87 3.55
C VAL A 24 19.84 34.91 2.97
N THR A 25 19.39 36.01 2.36
CA THR A 25 20.26 36.93 1.58
C THR A 25 20.63 38.27 2.24
N VAL A 26 20.84 38.34 3.57
CA VAL A 26 21.40 39.58 4.20
C VAL A 26 22.65 39.36 5.07
N VAL A 27 23.16 38.13 5.24
CA VAL A 27 24.39 37.90 6.05
C VAL A 27 25.60 37.45 5.20
N ALA A 28 25.42 36.97 3.98
CA ALA A 28 26.50 36.41 3.15
C ALA A 28 27.23 37.44 2.25
N ALA A 29 27.60 38.61 2.78
CA ALA A 29 28.36 39.63 2.02
C ALA A 29 29.75 39.95 2.60
N LEU A 30 30.26 39.22 3.60
CA LEU A 30 31.56 39.56 4.22
C LEU A 30 32.57 38.41 4.39
N VAL A 31 32.30 37.21 3.86
CA VAL A 31 33.30 36.14 3.87
C VAL A 31 33.14 35.32 2.60
N GLY A 32 34.14 35.39 1.71
CA GLY A 32 34.15 34.70 0.43
C GLY A 32 34.29 33.18 0.57
N VAL A 33 33.19 32.52 0.93
CA VAL A 33 33.05 31.06 0.84
C VAL A 33 31.95 30.78 -0.17
N PRO A 34 32.22 30.06 -1.28
CA PRO A 34 31.20 29.74 -2.25
C PRO A 34 30.18 28.75 -1.65
N PRO A 35 28.87 28.90 -1.93
CA PRO A 35 27.88 27.89 -1.59
C PRO A 35 28.12 26.65 -2.47
N ALA A 36 28.37 25.51 -1.84
CA ALA A 36 28.38 24.22 -2.53
C ALA A 36 26.93 23.72 -2.63
N PHE A 37 26.19 24.21 -3.60
CA PHE A 37 24.95 23.59 -4.06
C PHE A 37 25.05 23.50 -5.59
N GLY A 38 25.30 22.29 -6.09
CA GLY A 38 25.18 21.99 -7.51
C GLY A 38 23.75 21.61 -7.82
N ASP A 39 23.19 22.19 -8.89
CA ASP A 39 21.98 21.74 -9.58
C ASP A 39 22.21 20.33 -10.15
N GLY A 40 22.11 19.31 -9.31
CA GLY A 40 21.98 17.92 -9.71
C GLY A 40 20.64 17.42 -9.19
N GLY A 41 19.75 16.99 -10.09
CA GLY A 41 18.57 16.23 -9.69
C GLY A 41 19.03 15.06 -8.82
N VAL A 42 18.57 15.06 -7.56
CA VAL A 42 18.95 14.05 -6.58
C VAL A 42 18.23 12.76 -6.97
N GLN A 43 18.98 11.75 -7.39
CA GLN A 43 18.46 10.40 -7.47
C GLN A 43 18.24 9.90 -6.03
N TYR A 44 17.00 9.57 -5.71
CA TYR A 44 16.65 8.79 -4.54
C TYR A 44 16.98 7.31 -4.84
N PRO A 45 17.92 6.67 -4.12
CA PRO A 45 18.15 5.25 -4.30
C PRO A 45 16.92 4.46 -3.87
N GLY A 46 16.66 3.32 -4.52
CA GLY A 46 15.57 2.39 -4.20
C GLY A 46 15.76 1.69 -2.83
N PRO A 47 15.08 0.54 -2.57
CA PRO A 47 14.85 -0.07 -1.24
C PRO A 47 16.08 -0.68 -0.55
N SER A 48 17.23 -0.02 -0.67
CA SER A 48 18.43 -0.23 0.13
C SER A 48 19.01 1.16 0.38
N GLY A 49 18.44 1.85 1.37
CA GLY A 49 18.77 3.21 1.74
C GLY A 49 20.13 3.34 2.43
N THR A 50 20.34 4.47 3.11
CA THR A 50 21.54 4.74 3.90
C THR A 50 21.62 3.81 5.13
N PHE A 51 20.47 3.40 5.65
CA PHE A 51 20.36 2.50 6.80
C PHE A 51 19.65 1.20 6.38
N THR A 52 19.91 0.13 7.13
CA THR A 52 19.35 -1.20 6.82
C THR A 52 18.22 -1.61 7.77
N ASP A 53 18.03 -0.85 8.85
CA ASP A 53 17.02 -1.12 9.88
C ASP A 53 15.74 -0.30 9.69
N ASP A 54 15.67 0.52 8.64
CA ASP A 54 14.48 1.23 8.18
C ASP A 54 13.94 0.72 6.84
N ASP A 55 14.64 -0.18 6.15
CA ASP A 55 14.16 -0.86 4.95
C ASP A 55 12.77 -1.50 5.18
N GLY A 56 11.79 -1.16 4.34
CA GLY A 56 10.41 -1.59 4.45
C GLY A 56 9.58 -0.81 5.48
N SER A 57 10.12 0.25 6.07
CA SER A 57 9.36 1.17 6.91
C SER A 57 8.56 2.14 6.06
N ILE A 58 7.31 2.42 6.44
CA ILE A 58 6.53 3.55 5.87
C ILE A 58 7.19 4.93 6.07
N HIS A 59 8.24 5.00 6.91
CA HIS A 59 9.00 6.21 7.14
C HIS A 59 10.32 6.27 6.35
N GLU A 60 10.69 5.22 5.62
CA GLU A 60 11.98 5.06 4.95
C GLU A 60 12.30 6.26 4.04
N GLU A 61 11.39 6.62 3.13
CA GLU A 61 11.60 7.77 2.25
C GLU A 61 11.83 9.09 3.02
N ASN A 62 11.11 9.27 4.12
CA ASN A 62 11.27 10.44 4.97
C ASN A 62 12.61 10.41 5.72
N ILE A 63 13.07 9.23 6.12
CA ILE A 63 14.38 9.03 6.77
C ILE A 63 15.49 9.37 5.78
N GLU A 64 15.43 8.83 4.57
CA GLU A 64 16.41 9.12 3.51
C GLU A 64 16.40 10.60 3.11
N ALA A 65 15.22 11.22 3.01
CA ALA A 65 15.11 12.65 2.74
C ALA A 65 15.85 13.50 3.79
N ILE A 66 15.72 13.17 5.08
CA ILE A 66 16.43 13.89 6.15
C ILE A 66 17.92 13.53 6.22
N VAL A 67 18.35 12.37 5.70
CA VAL A 67 19.77 12.03 5.53
C VAL A 67 20.40 12.89 4.45
N VAL A 68 19.77 12.96 3.27
CA VAL A 68 20.24 13.77 2.13
C VAL A 68 20.31 15.24 2.53
N ALA A 69 19.36 15.72 3.33
CA ALA A 69 19.38 17.08 3.87
C ALA A 69 20.44 17.31 4.98
N GLY A 70 21.19 16.28 5.39
CA GLY A 70 22.21 16.35 6.44
C GLY A 70 21.65 16.46 7.86
N ILE A 71 20.35 16.21 8.05
CA ILE A 71 19.61 16.34 9.31
C ILE A 71 19.76 15.09 10.18
N THR A 72 20.26 13.96 9.67
CA THR A 72 20.64 12.81 10.51
C THR A 72 21.86 12.08 9.94
N LYS A 73 22.55 11.33 10.79
CA LYS A 73 23.59 10.34 10.41
C LYS A 73 23.26 8.95 10.96
N GLY A 74 22.03 8.77 11.44
CA GLY A 74 21.60 7.56 12.12
C GLY A 74 21.96 7.55 13.61
N CYS A 75 21.72 6.41 14.25
CA CYS A 75 22.09 6.09 15.63
C CYS A 75 23.39 5.27 15.71
N GLY A 76 23.83 4.70 14.59
CA GLY A 76 25.00 3.83 14.50
C GLY A 76 25.47 3.67 13.06
N LYS A 77 26.44 2.79 12.85
CA LYS A 77 26.93 2.47 11.50
C LYS A 77 25.82 1.74 10.74
N ASN A 78 25.30 2.37 9.69
CA ASN A 78 24.20 1.86 8.85
C ASN A 78 22.89 1.60 9.63
N LEU A 79 22.68 2.27 10.77
CA LEU A 79 21.45 2.15 11.56
C LEU A 79 20.82 3.51 11.82
N TYR A 80 19.51 3.63 11.61
CA TYR A 80 18.70 4.78 11.97
C TYR A 80 18.06 4.68 13.37
N CYS A 81 17.76 3.45 13.81
CA CYS A 81 16.98 3.09 14.99
C CYS A 81 15.54 3.66 14.95
N PRO A 82 14.69 3.25 13.98
CA PRO A 82 13.36 3.85 13.77
C PRO A 82 12.41 3.67 14.96
N GLY A 83 12.50 2.54 15.67
CA GLY A 83 11.62 2.18 16.80
C GLY A 83 11.86 2.97 18.09
N ASP A 84 13.04 3.58 18.25
CA ASP A 84 13.43 4.25 19.49
C ASP A 84 12.62 5.52 19.74
N GLU A 85 12.26 5.77 21.00
CA GLU A 85 11.68 7.06 21.41
C GLU A 85 12.75 8.15 21.39
N ILE A 86 12.45 9.28 20.74
CA ILE A 86 13.41 10.37 20.56
C ILE A 86 13.54 11.23 21.83
N THR A 87 14.77 11.60 22.18
CA THR A 87 15.02 12.51 23.30
C THR A 87 14.91 13.98 22.87
N ARG A 88 14.69 14.87 23.84
CA ARG A 88 14.72 16.32 23.62
C ARG A 88 16.03 16.78 22.99
N ALA A 89 17.17 16.28 23.48
CA ALA A 89 18.49 16.64 22.95
C ALA A 89 18.70 16.22 21.49
N GLN A 90 18.19 15.05 21.09
CA GLN A 90 18.23 14.61 19.70
C GLN A 90 17.39 15.52 18.80
N VAL A 91 16.18 15.91 19.25
CA VAL A 91 15.33 16.86 18.51
C VAL A 91 16.01 18.22 18.36
N ALA A 92 16.71 18.72 19.38
CA ALA A 92 17.49 19.95 19.26
C ALA A 92 18.54 19.86 18.15
N SER A 93 19.28 18.76 18.09
CA SER A 93 20.29 18.54 17.04
C SER A 93 19.70 18.33 15.65
N PHE A 94 18.46 17.84 15.56
CA PHE A 94 17.76 17.75 14.28
C PHE A 94 17.31 19.13 13.82
N LEU A 95 16.67 19.91 14.68
CA LEU A 95 16.20 21.26 14.37
C LEU A 95 17.35 22.23 14.07
N ASP A 96 18.44 22.17 14.83
CA ASP A 96 19.63 22.98 14.59
C ASP A 96 20.22 22.75 13.19
N ARG A 97 20.33 21.49 12.77
CA ARG A 97 20.84 21.13 11.44
C ARG A 97 19.86 21.45 10.33
N ALA A 98 18.58 21.17 10.56
CA ALA A 98 17.50 21.48 9.62
C ALA A 98 17.42 22.98 9.30
N LEU A 99 17.57 23.84 10.32
CA LEU A 99 17.41 25.29 10.20
C LEU A 99 18.74 26.04 10.01
N GLN A 100 19.88 25.35 10.15
CA GLN A 100 21.23 25.94 10.12
C GLN A 100 21.34 27.17 11.03
N LEU A 101 20.96 27.00 12.30
CA LEU A 101 20.85 28.12 13.23
C LEU A 101 22.22 28.80 13.50
N PRO A 102 22.26 30.14 13.68
CA PRO A 102 23.49 30.84 14.01
C PRO A 102 24.08 30.37 15.33
N ALA A 103 25.41 30.30 15.41
CA ALA A 103 26.11 30.01 16.66
C ALA A 103 25.80 31.07 17.74
N THR A 104 25.65 30.63 18.98
CA THR A 104 25.52 31.47 20.17
C THR A 104 26.63 31.12 21.16
N GLY A 105 27.09 32.12 21.91
CA GLY A 105 27.99 31.93 23.05
C GLY A 105 27.26 32.00 24.39
N THR A 106 25.93 32.19 24.37
CA THR A 106 25.11 32.16 25.58
C THR A 106 24.76 30.72 25.89
N ASP A 107 25.06 30.34 27.12
CA ASP A 107 24.59 29.11 27.73
C ASP A 107 23.26 29.38 28.46
N PHE A 108 22.22 28.63 28.10
CA PHE A 108 20.84 28.89 28.53
C PHE A 108 20.35 27.91 29.61
N PHE A 109 21.02 26.76 29.78
CA PHE A 109 20.59 25.71 30.69
C PHE A 109 21.80 25.07 31.34
N SER A 110 21.69 24.69 32.61
CA SER A 110 22.83 24.13 33.35
C SER A 110 22.92 22.60 33.30
N ASP A 111 21.90 21.91 32.81
CA ASP A 111 21.81 20.45 32.80
C ASP A 111 22.15 19.79 31.45
N ASP A 112 22.48 20.57 30.42
CA ASP A 112 23.03 20.07 29.16
C ASP A 112 24.55 20.22 29.03
N ASP A 113 25.20 20.84 30.03
CA ASP A 113 26.66 20.95 30.14
C ASP A 113 27.38 19.61 29.89
N GLY A 114 28.28 19.60 28.89
CA GLY A 114 29.07 18.42 28.53
C GLY A 114 28.32 17.40 27.65
N SER A 115 27.07 17.68 27.28
CA SER A 115 26.32 16.92 26.28
C SER A 115 26.89 17.16 24.89
N ILE A 116 26.94 16.13 24.05
CA ILE A 116 27.25 16.28 22.62
C ILE A 116 26.22 17.17 21.87
N HIS A 117 25.06 17.41 22.49
CA HIS A 117 23.96 18.19 21.93
C HIS A 117 23.90 19.64 22.47
N GLU A 118 24.73 20.01 23.46
CA GLU A 118 24.71 21.30 24.16
C GLU A 118 24.69 22.50 23.19
N ALA A 119 25.61 22.51 22.22
CA ALA A 119 25.67 23.58 21.23
C ALA A 119 24.39 23.73 20.40
N ALA A 120 23.71 22.62 20.08
CA ALA A 120 22.45 22.65 19.35
C ALA A 120 21.29 23.12 20.24
N ILE A 121 21.27 22.70 21.51
CA ILE A 121 20.29 23.11 22.52
C ILE A 121 20.35 24.64 22.71
N ASN A 122 21.55 25.17 22.91
CA ASN A 122 21.76 26.61 23.08
C ASN A 122 21.35 27.40 21.82
N ARG A 123 21.58 26.86 20.62
CA ARG A 123 21.13 27.51 19.36
C ARG A 123 19.61 27.53 19.21
N ILE A 124 18.91 26.44 19.51
CA ILE A 124 17.43 26.43 19.45
C ILE A 124 16.80 27.32 20.54
N ALA A 125 17.47 27.50 21.69
CA ALA A 125 17.04 28.42 22.74
C ALA A 125 17.21 29.88 22.33
N ALA A 126 18.38 30.22 21.76
CA ALA A 126 18.64 31.56 21.21
C ALA A 126 17.65 31.93 20.09
N ALA A 127 17.21 30.95 19.29
CA ALA A 127 16.19 31.12 18.26
C ALA A 127 14.75 31.21 18.81
N GLY A 128 14.53 31.05 20.12
CA GLY A 128 13.21 31.08 20.75
C GLY A 128 12.36 29.82 20.49
N ILE A 129 12.96 28.74 19.98
CA ILE A 129 12.27 27.49 19.64
C ILE A 129 11.96 26.67 20.90
N THR A 130 12.78 26.80 21.94
CA THR A 130 12.58 26.13 23.24
C THR A 130 12.70 27.12 24.40
N GLN A 131 12.05 26.78 25.51
CA GLN A 131 12.15 27.49 26.80
C GLN A 131 12.72 26.60 27.91
N GLY A 132 13.13 25.37 27.57
CA GLY A 132 13.51 24.36 28.57
C GLY A 132 12.33 23.54 29.07
N CYS A 133 12.56 22.76 30.12
CA CYS A 133 11.55 22.04 30.90
C CYS A 133 11.22 22.75 32.21
N ASP A 134 12.17 23.54 32.74
CA ASP A 134 12.02 24.39 33.92
C ASP A 134 12.98 25.58 33.81
N THR A 135 13.01 26.42 34.85
CA THR A 135 13.96 27.52 35.00
C THR A 135 15.38 26.96 34.99
N ASP A 136 16.18 27.38 34.02
CA ASP A 136 17.60 26.97 33.84
C ASP A 136 17.81 25.48 33.52
N LEU A 137 16.76 24.72 33.16
CA LEU A 137 16.85 23.31 32.81
C LEU A 137 16.26 23.00 31.42
N TYR A 138 16.99 22.23 30.62
CA TYR A 138 16.54 21.73 29.32
C TYR A 138 15.94 20.33 29.39
N CYS A 139 16.38 19.48 30.31
CA CYS A 139 16.04 18.06 30.44
C CYS A 139 16.43 17.22 29.20
N PRO A 140 17.72 17.13 28.84
CA PRO A 140 18.16 16.56 27.54
C PRO A 140 17.79 15.09 27.31
N ALA A 141 17.72 14.28 28.38
CA ALA A 141 17.44 12.85 28.30
C ALA A 141 15.94 12.51 28.24
N GLU A 142 15.05 13.47 28.53
CA GLU A 142 13.62 13.19 28.53
C GLU A 142 13.08 12.90 27.12
N LYS A 143 12.12 11.97 27.06
CA LYS A 143 11.45 11.58 25.82
C LYS A 143 10.38 12.58 25.45
N LEU A 144 10.35 13.00 24.19
CA LEU A 144 9.40 13.99 23.72
C LEU A 144 8.03 13.35 23.46
N ASN A 145 6.95 13.98 23.91
CA ASN A 145 5.60 13.61 23.47
C ASN A 145 5.16 14.42 22.24
N ARG A 146 4.11 13.95 21.57
CA ARG A 146 3.64 14.56 20.31
C ARG A 146 3.16 16.00 20.46
N GLY A 147 2.54 16.36 21.59
CA GLY A 147 2.12 17.75 21.85
C GLY A 147 3.31 18.70 21.98
N GLN A 148 4.33 18.29 22.74
CA GLN A 148 5.57 19.05 22.89
C GLN A 148 6.33 19.17 21.55
N MET A 149 6.36 18.10 20.76
CA MET A 149 6.92 18.11 19.40
C MET A 149 6.21 19.12 18.50
N ALA A 150 4.87 19.15 18.54
CA ALA A 150 4.11 20.13 17.77
C ALA A 150 4.48 21.58 18.13
N ALA A 151 4.60 21.87 19.43
CA ALA A 151 5.00 23.19 19.89
C ALA A 151 6.42 23.58 19.46
N LEU A 152 7.37 22.62 19.42
CA LEU A 152 8.72 22.88 18.91
C LEU A 152 8.71 23.19 17.41
N LEU A 153 8.02 22.38 16.59
CA LEU A 153 7.96 22.61 15.14
C LEU A 153 7.21 23.89 14.77
N ALA A 154 6.10 24.18 15.44
CA ALA A 154 5.34 25.41 15.20
C ALA A 154 6.19 26.67 15.50
N ARG A 155 7.04 26.63 16.54
CA ARG A 155 7.99 27.74 16.82
C ARG A 155 9.18 27.75 15.87
N ALA A 156 9.66 26.59 15.45
CA ALA A 156 10.75 26.45 14.48
C ALA A 156 10.38 27.00 13.09
N LEU A 157 9.09 27.03 12.75
CA LEU A 157 8.59 27.36 11.41
C LEU A 157 7.61 28.54 11.47
N PRO A 158 8.11 29.79 11.58
CA PRO A 158 7.24 30.96 11.71
C PRO A 158 6.41 31.29 10.44
N GLY A 159 6.65 30.60 9.32
CA GLY A 159 5.94 30.79 8.05
C GLY A 159 4.70 29.90 7.85
N LEU A 160 4.31 29.11 8.85
CA LEU A 160 3.14 28.23 8.75
C LEU A 160 1.83 29.02 8.66
N SER A 161 0.92 28.53 7.82
CA SER A 161 -0.42 29.12 7.71
C SER A 161 -1.21 28.86 9.00
N PRO A 162 -1.97 29.84 9.53
CA PRO A 162 -2.83 29.60 10.69
C PRO A 162 -3.88 28.53 10.39
N ALA A 163 -4.21 27.71 11.38
CA ALA A 163 -5.28 26.72 11.27
C ALA A 163 -6.64 27.39 11.06
N THR A 164 -7.42 26.88 10.11
CA THR A 164 -8.76 27.39 9.77
C THR A 164 -9.89 26.58 10.39
N LYS A 165 -9.57 25.39 10.89
CA LYS A 165 -10.48 24.49 11.58
C LYS A 165 -9.73 23.70 12.65
N ASP A 166 -10.50 23.04 13.48
CA ASP A 166 -10.02 22.02 14.39
C ASP A 166 -9.91 20.67 13.66
N TYR A 167 -8.79 19.97 13.83
CA TYR A 167 -8.47 18.75 13.08
C TYR A 167 -8.60 17.48 13.92
N PHE A 168 -8.52 17.57 15.24
CA PHE A 168 -8.48 16.41 16.12
C PHE A 168 -9.35 16.65 17.35
N THR A 169 -9.95 15.59 17.87
CA THR A 169 -10.90 15.70 18.98
C THR A 169 -10.26 15.42 20.35
N ASP A 170 -9.08 14.79 20.37
CA ASP A 170 -8.39 14.39 21.60
C ASP A 170 -7.30 15.37 22.07
N ASP A 171 -7.04 16.43 21.30
CA ASP A 171 -6.23 17.55 21.73
C ASP A 171 -7.05 18.74 22.26
N ASP A 172 -8.38 18.69 22.20
CA ASP A 172 -9.29 19.63 22.84
C ASP A 172 -8.90 19.88 24.32
N GLY A 173 -8.58 21.13 24.64
CA GLY A 173 -8.17 21.54 25.99
C GLY A 173 -6.71 21.23 26.33
N SER A 174 -5.92 20.74 25.39
CA SER A 174 -4.47 20.63 25.48
C SER A 174 -3.82 22.01 25.39
N THR A 175 -2.75 22.23 26.15
CA THR A 175 -1.92 23.44 26.01
C THR A 175 -1.19 23.50 24.65
N HIS A 176 -1.22 22.42 23.87
CA HIS A 176 -0.57 22.31 22.57
C HIS A 176 -1.54 22.33 21.38
N GLU A 177 -2.86 22.36 21.62
CA GLU A 177 -3.93 22.28 20.61
C GLU A 177 -3.69 23.22 19.41
N ALA A 178 -3.45 24.51 19.69
CA ALA A 178 -3.19 25.50 18.63
C ALA A 178 -1.98 25.15 17.75
N ASN A 179 -0.91 24.58 18.32
CA ASN A 179 0.27 24.19 17.55
C ASN A 179 -0.02 22.93 16.72
N ILE A 180 -0.78 21.99 17.29
CA ILE A 180 -1.18 20.74 16.63
C ILE A 180 -2.01 21.04 15.39
N ASN A 181 -3.04 21.89 15.55
CA ASN A 181 -3.91 22.30 14.46
C ASN A 181 -3.15 23.07 13.36
N VAL A 182 -2.18 23.91 13.72
CA VAL A 182 -1.30 24.57 12.73
C VAL A 182 -0.47 23.55 11.96
N LEU A 183 0.10 22.53 12.61
CA LEU A 183 0.82 21.48 11.90
C LEU A 183 -0.11 20.69 10.96
N ALA A 184 -1.35 20.42 11.36
CA ALA A 184 -2.31 19.69 10.53
C ALA A 184 -2.74 20.49 9.30
N GLU A 185 -3.06 21.78 9.48
CA GLU A 185 -3.38 22.71 8.38
C GLU A 185 -2.29 22.74 7.31
N ASN A 186 -1.02 22.67 7.73
CA ASN A 186 0.11 22.74 6.82
C ASN A 186 0.54 21.37 6.28
N GLY A 187 -0.13 20.28 6.67
CA GLY A 187 0.17 18.92 6.21
C GLY A 187 1.38 18.28 6.89
N ILE A 188 1.82 18.78 8.04
CA ILE A 188 3.00 18.29 8.77
C ILE A 188 2.65 17.08 9.65
N THR A 189 1.39 16.99 10.07
CA THR A 189 0.88 15.86 10.87
C THR A 189 -0.42 15.30 10.30
N GLU A 190 -0.54 13.97 10.38
CA GLU A 190 -1.75 13.22 10.08
C GLU A 190 -2.59 12.84 11.29
N GLY A 191 -2.01 13.00 12.48
CA GLY A 191 -2.57 12.42 13.68
C GLY A 191 -1.92 11.09 14.00
N CYS A 192 -2.54 10.32 14.88
CA CYS A 192 -2.18 8.95 15.20
C CYS A 192 -3.26 7.95 14.74
N ASP A 193 -4.46 8.45 14.45
CA ASP A 193 -5.64 7.70 13.99
C ASP A 193 -6.65 8.72 13.41
N THR A 194 -7.75 8.23 12.84
CA THR A 194 -8.84 9.02 12.25
C THR A 194 -9.42 9.98 13.28
N GLY A 195 -9.18 11.28 13.09
CA GLY A 195 -9.67 12.33 13.98
C GLY A 195 -8.96 12.43 15.34
N LEU A 196 -7.84 11.73 15.53
CA LEU A 196 -7.05 11.75 16.77
C LEU A 196 -5.59 12.14 16.52
N TYR A 197 -5.02 12.98 17.39
CA TYR A 197 -3.61 13.37 17.38
C TYR A 197 -2.74 12.58 18.36
N CYS A 198 -3.29 12.07 19.46
CA CYS A 198 -2.58 11.43 20.57
C CYS A 198 -1.48 12.32 21.19
N PRO A 199 -1.79 13.51 21.74
CA PRO A 199 -0.78 14.49 22.19
C PRO A 199 0.17 13.97 23.27
N LYS A 200 -0.26 12.98 24.07
CA LYS A 200 0.53 12.39 25.16
C LYS A 200 1.43 11.23 24.71
N LYS A 201 1.24 10.68 23.51
CA LYS A 201 2.05 9.55 23.00
C LYS A 201 3.48 10.02 22.74
N ARG A 202 4.47 9.17 23.05
CA ARG A 202 5.89 9.44 22.79
C ARG A 202 6.18 9.39 21.29
N VAL A 203 7.13 10.20 20.85
CA VAL A 203 7.53 10.28 19.44
C VAL A 203 8.67 9.29 19.19
N ARG A 204 8.47 8.36 18.26
CA ARG A 204 9.54 7.50 17.73
C ARG A 204 10.45 8.28 16.78
N ARG A 205 11.70 7.86 16.62
CA ARG A 205 12.67 8.48 15.70
C ARG A 205 12.20 8.47 14.25
N SER A 206 11.55 7.39 13.81
CA SER A 206 10.95 7.31 12.46
C SER A 206 9.85 8.35 12.26
N ALA A 207 8.94 8.47 13.22
CA ALA A 207 7.90 9.49 13.19
C ALA A 207 8.48 10.91 13.16
N MET A 208 9.57 11.18 13.90
CA MET A 208 10.27 12.47 13.81
C MET A 208 10.83 12.75 12.41
N ALA A 209 11.32 11.73 11.70
CA ALA A 209 11.78 11.89 10.32
C ALA A 209 10.63 12.36 9.42
N SER A 210 9.47 11.70 9.47
CA SER A 210 8.28 12.15 8.71
C SER A 210 7.81 13.55 9.12
N PHE A 211 7.89 13.90 10.41
CA PHE A 211 7.58 15.27 10.82
C PHE A 211 8.53 16.28 10.17
N LEU A 212 9.83 16.06 10.21
CA LEU A 212 10.83 16.98 9.64
C LEU A 212 10.78 17.03 8.12
N ALA A 213 10.71 15.88 7.47
CA ALA A 213 10.62 15.78 6.03
C ALA A 213 9.39 16.53 5.50
N ARG A 214 8.22 16.36 6.14
CA ARG A 214 7.00 17.12 5.78
C ARG A 214 7.11 18.60 6.12
N ALA A 215 7.69 18.95 7.26
CA ALA A 215 7.79 20.35 7.67
C ALA A 215 8.74 21.18 6.79
N LEU A 216 9.71 20.51 6.18
CA LEU A 216 10.76 21.11 5.34
C LEU A 216 10.54 20.84 3.84
N ASP A 217 9.44 20.17 3.48
CA ASP A 217 9.10 19.81 2.09
C ASP A 217 10.21 19.00 1.40
N LEU A 218 10.81 18.04 2.14
CA LEU A 218 11.96 17.25 1.69
C LEU A 218 11.58 15.92 1.04
N ALA A 219 10.37 15.41 1.31
CA ALA A 219 9.90 14.12 0.81
C ALA A 219 8.86 14.29 -0.32
N PRO A 220 8.93 13.48 -1.39
CA PRO A 220 8.03 13.54 -2.54
C PRO A 220 6.60 13.03 -2.24
N ASP A 221 6.38 12.35 -1.13
CA ASP A 221 5.14 11.61 -0.77
C ASP A 221 3.95 12.45 -0.26
N ARG A 222 3.85 13.72 -0.67
CA ARG A 222 2.61 14.47 -0.41
C ARG A 222 1.65 14.26 -1.56
N PRO A 223 0.48 13.60 -1.37
CA PRO A 223 -0.58 13.71 -2.36
C PRO A 223 -0.89 15.20 -2.56
N PRO A 224 -1.22 15.63 -3.80
CA PRO A 224 -1.62 17.00 -4.06
C PRO A 224 -2.66 17.45 -3.02
N ALA A 225 -2.57 18.71 -2.56
CA ALA A 225 -3.45 19.25 -1.52
C ALA A 225 -4.96 19.15 -1.86
N VAL A 226 -5.28 18.93 -3.13
CA VAL A 226 -6.60 18.54 -3.64
C VAL A 226 -6.40 17.26 -4.43
N SER A 227 -7.13 16.19 -4.09
CA SER A 227 -7.08 14.96 -4.87
C SER A 227 -7.54 15.21 -6.31
N PRO A 228 -6.88 14.64 -7.33
CA PRO A 228 -7.34 14.73 -8.72
C PRO A 228 -8.56 13.82 -8.99
N TRP A 229 -8.91 12.96 -8.02
CA TRP A 229 -10.02 12.01 -8.12
C TRP A 229 -10.86 11.97 -6.84
N ARG A 230 -12.08 11.45 -6.95
CA ARG A 230 -13.00 11.18 -5.85
C ARG A 230 -13.74 9.86 -6.10
N LEU A 231 -14.49 9.42 -5.11
CA LEU A 231 -15.40 8.29 -5.26
C LEU A 231 -16.81 8.77 -5.58
N GLU A 232 -17.47 8.05 -6.49
CA GLU A 232 -18.87 8.22 -6.81
C GLU A 232 -19.63 6.93 -6.55
N LEU A 233 -20.69 7.01 -5.74
CA LEU A 233 -21.53 5.85 -5.46
C LEU A 233 -22.23 5.40 -6.74
N VAL A 234 -21.96 4.18 -7.18
CA VAL A 234 -22.66 3.56 -8.31
C VAL A 234 -23.92 2.88 -7.79
N LEU A 235 -23.76 2.03 -6.77
CA LEU A 235 -24.83 1.24 -6.20
C LEU A 235 -24.53 0.93 -4.75
N GLY A 236 -25.54 0.97 -3.88
CA GLY A 236 -25.35 0.75 -2.45
C GLY A 236 -26.36 -0.19 -1.81
N ARG A 237 -26.07 -0.58 -0.56
CA ARG A 237 -26.88 -1.53 0.25
C ARG A 237 -27.03 -2.91 -0.38
N ILE A 238 -26.00 -3.35 -1.07
CA ILE A 238 -25.90 -4.63 -1.72
C ILE A 238 -25.89 -5.75 -0.68
N GLN A 239 -26.73 -6.76 -0.89
CA GLN A 239 -26.82 -7.95 -0.04
C GLN A 239 -25.93 -9.08 -0.58
N GLY A 240 -25.61 -10.06 0.26
CA GLY A 240 -24.84 -11.24 -0.14
C GLY A 240 -23.32 -11.13 0.04
N GLY A 241 -22.80 -9.95 0.37
CA GLY A 241 -21.35 -9.72 0.57
C GLY A 241 -20.59 -9.68 -0.75
N THR A 242 -20.12 -8.51 -1.17
CA THR A 242 -19.39 -8.35 -2.43
C THR A 242 -17.97 -8.90 -2.32
N THR A 243 -17.55 -9.74 -3.26
CA THR A 243 -16.23 -10.35 -3.27
C THR A 243 -15.39 -9.86 -4.43
N ASP A 244 -15.93 -9.80 -5.65
CA ASP A 244 -15.20 -9.43 -6.87
C ASP A 244 -16.09 -8.62 -7.83
N LEU A 245 -15.46 -7.85 -8.72
CA LEU A 245 -16.13 -7.09 -9.78
C LEU A 245 -15.26 -7.10 -11.04
N GLN A 246 -15.83 -7.60 -12.13
CA GLN A 246 -15.14 -7.78 -13.41
C GLN A 246 -16.04 -7.30 -14.56
N ALA A 247 -15.44 -7.06 -15.71
CA ALA A 247 -16.14 -6.87 -16.97
C ALA A 247 -15.29 -7.39 -18.14
N PRO A 248 -15.89 -8.01 -19.16
CA PRO A 248 -15.19 -8.29 -20.41
C PRO A 248 -14.68 -6.99 -21.06
N ALA A 249 -13.59 -7.07 -21.82
CA ALA A 249 -13.05 -5.92 -22.54
C ALA A 249 -14.10 -5.30 -23.47
N GLY A 250 -14.29 -3.98 -23.36
CA GLY A 250 -15.27 -3.21 -24.13
C GLY A 250 -16.73 -3.35 -23.67
N ASP A 251 -17.03 -4.13 -22.63
CA ASP A 251 -18.38 -4.28 -22.11
C ASP A 251 -18.74 -3.13 -21.14
N ASP A 252 -19.93 -2.55 -21.32
CA ASP A 252 -20.45 -1.48 -20.46
C ASP A 252 -21.09 -2.03 -19.16
N ARG A 253 -21.31 -3.35 -19.10
CA ARG A 253 -21.89 -4.04 -17.94
C ARG A 253 -20.78 -4.35 -16.92
N LEU A 254 -21.13 -4.25 -15.63
CA LEU A 254 -20.27 -4.73 -14.54
C LEU A 254 -20.85 -6.03 -13.98
N PHE A 255 -20.01 -7.03 -13.80
CA PHE A 255 -20.37 -8.33 -13.24
C PHE A 255 -19.88 -8.37 -11.79
N LEU A 256 -20.82 -8.13 -10.88
CA LEU A 256 -20.57 -8.15 -9.44
C LEU A 256 -20.75 -9.55 -8.89
N VAL A 257 -19.70 -10.07 -8.28
CA VAL A 257 -19.69 -11.36 -7.59
C VAL A 257 -20.05 -11.15 -6.12
N THR A 258 -20.98 -11.97 -5.62
CA THR A 258 -21.31 -12.00 -4.20
C THR A 258 -21.09 -13.36 -3.58
N LYS A 259 -20.66 -13.34 -2.31
CA LYS A 259 -20.26 -14.48 -1.50
C LYS A 259 -21.32 -15.58 -1.46
N ASP A 260 -22.59 -15.19 -1.45
CA ASP A 260 -23.79 -16.05 -1.47
C ASP A 260 -24.03 -16.79 -2.81
N GLY A 261 -23.09 -16.74 -3.75
CA GLY A 261 -23.10 -17.55 -4.96
C GLY A 261 -23.78 -16.91 -6.16
N LEU A 262 -23.94 -15.58 -6.17
CA LEU A 262 -24.55 -14.86 -7.29
C LEU A 262 -23.52 -14.05 -8.08
N ILE A 263 -23.65 -14.07 -9.40
CA ILE A 263 -23.06 -13.07 -10.28
C ILE A 263 -24.20 -12.19 -10.78
N ARG A 264 -24.19 -10.90 -10.41
CA ARG A 264 -25.23 -9.93 -10.78
C ARG A 264 -24.66 -8.87 -11.73
N ILE A 265 -25.46 -8.51 -12.73
CA ILE A 265 -25.09 -7.46 -13.67
C ILE A 265 -25.56 -6.11 -13.13
N ILE A 266 -24.63 -5.16 -13.07
CA ILE A 266 -24.93 -3.74 -12.92
C ILE A 266 -24.85 -3.09 -14.30
N SER A 267 -25.93 -2.43 -14.70
CA SER A 267 -26.01 -1.63 -15.92
C SER A 267 -26.76 -0.35 -15.62
N ASP A 268 -26.28 0.79 -16.14
CA ASP A 268 -26.85 2.12 -15.88
C ASP A 268 -27.06 2.43 -14.38
N GLY A 269 -26.13 1.97 -13.52
CA GLY A 269 -26.19 2.20 -12.07
C GLY A 269 -27.25 1.39 -11.32
N ALA A 270 -27.84 0.36 -11.94
CA ALA A 270 -28.82 -0.52 -11.30
C ALA A 270 -28.54 -1.99 -11.60
N PHE A 271 -29.00 -2.88 -10.72
CA PHE A 271 -29.01 -4.31 -11.03
C PHE A 271 -30.02 -4.62 -12.13
N LEU A 272 -29.64 -5.51 -13.05
CA LEU A 272 -30.63 -6.20 -13.87
C LEU A 272 -31.54 -7.09 -13.01
N PRO A 273 -32.78 -7.39 -13.46
CA PRO A 273 -33.74 -8.15 -12.64
C PRO A 273 -33.30 -9.57 -12.29
N GLU A 274 -32.63 -10.24 -13.22
CA GLU A 274 -32.14 -11.60 -13.06
C GLU A 274 -30.60 -11.59 -12.91
N PRO A 275 -30.01 -12.50 -12.12
CA PRO A 275 -28.57 -12.67 -12.06
C PRO A 275 -28.03 -13.22 -13.39
N PHE A 276 -26.78 -12.90 -13.69
CA PHE A 276 -26.04 -13.53 -14.79
C PHE A 276 -25.88 -15.03 -14.53
N LEU A 277 -25.46 -15.39 -13.31
CA LEU A 277 -25.32 -16.77 -12.86
C LEU A 277 -25.79 -16.89 -11.41
N ASP A 278 -26.54 -17.94 -11.11
CA ASP A 278 -27.00 -18.29 -9.76
C ASP A 278 -26.44 -19.67 -9.37
N LEU A 279 -25.54 -19.67 -8.38
CA LEU A 279 -24.92 -20.84 -7.78
C LEU A 279 -25.23 -20.94 -6.28
N SER A 280 -26.27 -20.28 -5.77
CA SER A 280 -26.54 -20.20 -4.33
C SER A 280 -26.77 -21.56 -3.66
N GLU A 281 -27.21 -22.56 -4.42
CA GLU A 281 -27.41 -23.94 -3.96
C GLU A 281 -26.15 -24.82 -4.11
N THR A 282 -25.10 -24.30 -4.75
CA THR A 282 -23.83 -25.01 -5.03
C THR A 282 -22.68 -24.47 -4.18
N VAL A 283 -22.73 -23.20 -3.82
CA VAL A 283 -21.68 -22.51 -3.06
C VAL A 283 -21.88 -22.74 -1.56
N LEU A 284 -20.78 -23.07 -0.87
CA LEU A 284 -20.67 -23.03 0.58
C LEU A 284 -20.16 -21.63 0.98
N ASP A 285 -20.93 -20.90 1.78
CA ASP A 285 -20.67 -19.49 2.13
C ASP A 285 -20.72 -19.19 3.65
N GLY A 286 -20.79 -20.24 4.48
CA GLY A 286 -21.00 -20.13 5.92
C GLY A 286 -19.78 -19.63 6.70
N GLY A 287 -18.58 -19.89 6.20
CA GLY A 287 -17.30 -19.49 6.75
C GLY A 287 -16.91 -18.04 6.43
N PRO A 288 -15.90 -17.46 7.11
CA PRO A 288 -15.50 -16.06 6.90
C PRO A 288 -14.98 -15.78 5.49
N GLU A 289 -14.18 -16.67 4.90
CA GLU A 289 -13.61 -16.50 3.54
C GLU A 289 -14.14 -17.55 2.55
N GLU A 290 -15.12 -18.37 2.95
CA GLU A 290 -15.86 -19.24 2.03
C GLU A 290 -16.80 -18.40 1.15
N GLY A 291 -17.20 -18.91 0.00
CA GLY A 291 -18.21 -18.33 -0.88
C GLY A 291 -17.80 -18.42 -2.34
N LEU A 292 -18.46 -17.61 -3.18
CA LEU A 292 -18.02 -17.30 -4.53
C LEU A 292 -17.07 -16.10 -4.48
N LEU A 293 -15.79 -16.32 -4.83
CA LEU A 293 -14.69 -15.42 -4.46
C LEU A 293 -14.01 -14.72 -5.65
N GLY A 294 -14.09 -15.30 -6.85
CA GLY A 294 -13.45 -14.74 -8.03
C GLY A 294 -14.15 -15.12 -9.33
N LEU A 295 -14.01 -14.24 -10.31
CA LEU A 295 -14.50 -14.36 -11.67
C LEU A 295 -13.39 -13.96 -12.64
N ALA A 296 -13.26 -14.67 -13.75
CA ALA A 296 -12.44 -14.23 -14.88
C ALA A 296 -13.15 -14.57 -16.20
N PHE A 297 -13.27 -13.57 -17.07
CA PHE A 297 -13.71 -13.82 -18.44
C PHE A 297 -12.52 -14.28 -19.28
N HIS A 298 -12.73 -15.25 -20.15
CA HIS A 298 -11.70 -15.65 -21.11
C HIS A 298 -11.31 -14.46 -22.00
N PRO A 299 -10.03 -14.29 -22.42
CA PRO A 299 -9.63 -13.20 -23.31
C PRO A 299 -10.46 -13.14 -24.62
N ASP A 300 -10.81 -14.32 -25.15
CA ASP A 300 -11.71 -14.49 -26.30
C ASP A 300 -13.22 -14.58 -25.97
N PHE A 301 -13.67 -14.06 -24.83
CA PHE A 301 -15.06 -14.19 -24.34
C PHE A 301 -16.13 -13.82 -25.38
N ASP A 302 -15.91 -12.75 -26.14
CA ASP A 302 -16.83 -12.29 -27.21
C ASP A 302 -17.11 -13.36 -28.27
N THR A 303 -16.22 -14.35 -28.40
CA THR A 303 -16.34 -15.42 -29.40
C THR A 303 -16.67 -16.76 -28.77
N ASN A 304 -16.03 -17.10 -27.65
CA ASN A 304 -16.15 -18.43 -27.04
C ASN A 304 -17.16 -18.49 -25.89
N ARG A 305 -17.59 -17.33 -25.37
CA ARG A 305 -18.51 -17.15 -24.23
C ARG A 305 -18.04 -17.77 -22.91
N LYS A 306 -16.76 -18.14 -22.81
CA LYS A 306 -16.20 -18.83 -21.64
C LYS A 306 -15.85 -17.86 -20.53
N PHE A 307 -16.22 -18.22 -19.32
CA PHE A 307 -15.76 -17.55 -18.11
C PHE A 307 -15.53 -18.57 -17.00
N TYR A 308 -14.77 -18.19 -16.00
CA TYR A 308 -14.28 -19.06 -14.94
C TYR A 308 -14.65 -18.46 -13.59
N VAL A 309 -15.04 -19.32 -12.66
CA VAL A 309 -15.39 -18.91 -11.30
C VAL A 309 -14.63 -19.74 -10.27
N PHE A 310 -14.24 -19.09 -9.17
CA PHE A 310 -13.64 -19.74 -8.00
C PHE A 310 -14.62 -19.71 -6.84
N TYR A 311 -14.95 -20.86 -6.27
CA TYR A 311 -15.79 -20.93 -5.09
C TYR A 311 -15.50 -22.15 -4.21
N THR A 312 -15.85 -22.06 -2.92
CA THR A 312 -15.94 -23.22 -2.03
C THR A 312 -17.24 -23.98 -2.29
N ASP A 313 -17.12 -25.24 -2.67
CA ASP A 313 -18.24 -26.04 -3.20
C ASP A 313 -18.90 -26.90 -2.13
N ALA A 314 -20.20 -26.67 -1.90
CA ALA A 314 -21.01 -27.36 -0.90
C ALA A 314 -21.31 -28.83 -1.23
N ASN A 315 -21.12 -29.24 -2.49
CA ASN A 315 -21.46 -30.59 -2.97
C ASN A 315 -20.27 -31.57 -2.96
N GLY A 316 -19.05 -31.09 -2.71
CA GLY A 316 -17.88 -31.95 -2.54
C GLY A 316 -17.71 -32.45 -1.10
N PRO A 317 -16.85 -33.46 -0.87
CA PRO A 317 -16.35 -33.70 0.47
C PRO A 317 -15.70 -32.40 0.97
N ASP A 318 -16.09 -31.96 2.17
CA ASP A 318 -15.31 -31.02 2.98
C ASP A 318 -15.16 -29.56 2.47
N GLY A 319 -16.01 -29.09 1.54
CA GLY A 319 -16.07 -27.67 1.20
C GLY A 319 -14.82 -27.11 0.50
N HIS A 320 -14.12 -27.94 -0.27
CA HIS A 320 -12.93 -27.53 -1.03
C HIS A 320 -13.21 -26.39 -2.01
N SER A 321 -12.19 -25.57 -2.23
CA SER A 321 -12.21 -24.55 -3.26
C SER A 321 -12.00 -25.16 -4.64
N ARG A 322 -12.76 -24.70 -5.63
CA ARG A 322 -12.73 -25.24 -7.00
C ARG A 322 -12.82 -24.12 -8.02
N VAL A 323 -12.25 -24.38 -9.20
CA VAL A 323 -12.47 -23.57 -10.39
C VAL A 323 -13.35 -24.33 -11.38
N TYR A 324 -14.36 -23.64 -11.90
CA TYR A 324 -15.25 -24.13 -12.93
C TYR A 324 -15.30 -23.16 -14.12
N GLU A 325 -15.30 -23.72 -15.32
CA GLU A 325 -15.65 -23.03 -16.58
C GLU A 325 -17.17 -23.08 -16.77
N TYR A 326 -17.75 -21.97 -17.21
CA TYR A 326 -19.15 -21.84 -17.63
C TYR A 326 -19.22 -21.11 -18.97
N LEU A 327 -20.37 -21.23 -19.64
CA LEU A 327 -20.67 -20.49 -20.86
C LEU A 327 -21.79 -19.47 -20.62
N ALA A 328 -21.58 -18.23 -21.05
CA ALA A 328 -22.67 -17.27 -21.20
C ALA A 328 -23.67 -17.79 -22.24
N ASP A 329 -24.96 -17.53 -22.09
CA ASP A 329 -26.00 -18.02 -23.00
C ASP A 329 -25.84 -17.39 -24.39
N ALA A 330 -26.00 -18.20 -25.43
CA ALA A 330 -25.78 -17.75 -26.82
C ALA A 330 -26.90 -16.83 -27.33
N ALA A 331 -28.09 -16.95 -26.78
CA ALA A 331 -29.28 -16.18 -27.13
C ALA A 331 -29.51 -14.99 -26.19
N ASP A 332 -28.98 -15.05 -24.96
CA ASP A 332 -29.11 -14.01 -23.96
C ASP A 332 -27.77 -13.72 -23.25
N PRO A 333 -26.99 -12.73 -23.71
CA PRO A 333 -25.67 -12.45 -23.14
C PRO A 333 -25.72 -11.93 -21.69
N ASP A 334 -26.91 -11.56 -21.17
CA ASP A 334 -27.11 -11.17 -19.77
C ASP A 334 -27.28 -12.38 -18.84
N ARG A 335 -27.17 -13.61 -19.38
CA ARG A 335 -27.32 -14.86 -18.63
C ARG A 335 -26.20 -15.84 -18.93
N ALA A 336 -25.97 -16.76 -18.00
CA ALA A 336 -25.17 -17.95 -18.16
C ALA A 336 -25.98 -19.19 -17.81
N ASP A 337 -25.62 -20.32 -18.41
CA ASP A 337 -26.28 -21.60 -18.16
C ASP A 337 -25.49 -22.42 -17.13
N PRO A 338 -26.01 -22.60 -15.89
CA PRO A 338 -25.32 -23.38 -14.87
C PRO A 338 -25.05 -24.84 -15.27
N SER A 339 -25.81 -25.39 -16.24
CA SER A 339 -25.62 -26.76 -16.71
C SER A 339 -24.38 -26.94 -17.59
N THR A 340 -23.76 -25.84 -18.02
CA THR A 340 -22.51 -25.85 -18.79
C THR A 340 -21.26 -26.01 -17.93
N ALA A 341 -21.42 -26.08 -16.60
CA ALA A 341 -20.32 -26.22 -15.65
C ALA A 341 -19.34 -27.32 -16.07
N ARG A 342 -18.08 -26.95 -16.27
CA ARG A 342 -16.97 -27.87 -16.48
C ARG A 342 -15.94 -27.65 -15.37
N HIS A 343 -15.72 -28.69 -14.57
CA HIS A 343 -14.71 -28.66 -13.50
C HIS A 343 -13.31 -28.52 -14.11
N ILE A 344 -12.52 -27.58 -13.58
CA ILE A 344 -11.15 -27.31 -14.03
C ILE A 344 -10.14 -27.90 -13.05
N ILE A 345 -10.15 -27.44 -11.80
CA ILE A 345 -9.18 -27.84 -10.76
C ILE A 345 -9.82 -27.77 -9.37
N THR A 346 -9.34 -28.61 -8.44
CA THR A 346 -9.76 -28.62 -7.03
C THR A 346 -8.55 -28.33 -6.16
N PHE A 347 -8.70 -27.43 -5.19
CA PHE A 347 -7.70 -27.15 -4.16
C PHE A 347 -8.12 -27.78 -2.84
N GLU A 348 -7.45 -28.86 -2.45
CA GLU A 348 -7.81 -29.63 -1.26
C GLU A 348 -7.37 -28.90 0.02
N GLN A 349 -8.33 -28.20 0.63
CA GLN A 349 -8.15 -27.63 1.97
C GLN A 349 -8.82 -28.49 3.04
N ARG A 350 -8.35 -28.39 4.28
CA ARG A 350 -8.95 -29.14 5.38
C ARG A 350 -10.43 -28.78 5.55
N PRO A 351 -11.30 -29.75 5.90
CA PRO A 351 -12.75 -29.54 6.06
C PRO A 351 -13.11 -28.46 7.09
N THR A 352 -12.25 -28.26 8.07
CA THR A 352 -12.43 -27.29 9.16
C THR A 352 -11.84 -25.93 8.84
N SER A 353 -11.19 -25.76 7.68
CA SER A 353 -10.56 -24.50 7.31
C SER A 353 -11.50 -23.66 6.47
N ALA A 354 -11.91 -22.55 7.05
CA ALA A 354 -12.83 -21.59 6.45
C ALA A 354 -12.17 -20.23 6.15
N THR A 355 -10.84 -20.17 6.25
CA THR A 355 -9.99 -18.99 6.02
C THR A 355 -8.86 -19.34 5.06
N HIS A 356 -8.17 -18.32 4.58
CA HIS A 356 -7.08 -18.34 3.60
C HIS A 356 -7.48 -19.11 2.34
N LYS A 357 -8.59 -18.68 1.74
CA LYS A 357 -9.10 -19.26 0.50
C LYS A 357 -8.42 -18.66 -0.73
N GLY A 358 -7.89 -17.44 -0.63
CA GLY A 358 -7.48 -16.65 -1.79
C GLY A 358 -8.68 -16.43 -2.73
N GLY A 359 -8.56 -16.90 -3.95
CA GLY A 359 -9.69 -17.07 -4.87
C GLY A 359 -9.77 -16.08 -6.01
N GLN A 360 -8.79 -15.19 -6.18
CA GLN A 360 -8.74 -14.39 -7.40
C GLN A 360 -8.38 -15.25 -8.61
N LEU A 361 -9.06 -14.98 -9.72
CA LEU A 361 -8.77 -15.48 -11.05
C LEU A 361 -8.40 -14.30 -11.95
N GLN A 362 -7.36 -14.44 -12.76
CA GLN A 362 -7.05 -13.46 -13.80
C GLN A 362 -6.27 -14.11 -14.94
N PHE A 363 -6.55 -13.70 -16.18
CA PHE A 363 -5.72 -14.06 -17.32
C PHE A 363 -4.52 -13.13 -17.43
N GLY A 364 -3.34 -13.70 -17.65
CA GLY A 364 -2.15 -12.93 -18.01
C GLY A 364 -2.17 -12.54 -19.49
N ASP A 365 -1.27 -11.64 -19.88
CA ASP A 365 -1.06 -11.26 -21.29
C ASP A 365 -0.54 -12.45 -22.15
N ASP A 366 -0.07 -13.51 -21.49
CA ASP A 366 0.32 -14.79 -22.10
C ASP A 366 -0.88 -15.69 -22.44
N GLY A 367 -2.11 -15.29 -22.09
CA GLY A 367 -3.34 -16.04 -22.33
C GLY A 367 -3.59 -17.17 -21.34
N LEU A 368 -2.76 -17.30 -20.29
CA LEU A 368 -2.88 -18.35 -19.29
C LEU A 368 -3.73 -17.88 -18.10
N LEU A 369 -4.41 -18.83 -17.44
CA LEU A 369 -5.21 -18.55 -16.25
C LEU A 369 -4.33 -18.63 -15.00
N TYR A 370 -4.27 -17.53 -14.25
CA TYR A 370 -3.61 -17.44 -12.95
C TYR A 370 -4.65 -17.49 -11.82
N ILE A 371 -4.32 -18.22 -10.75
CA ILE A 371 -5.24 -18.51 -9.64
C ILE A 371 -4.51 -18.28 -8.33
N ALA A 372 -5.04 -17.42 -7.48
CA ALA A 372 -4.50 -17.19 -6.13
C ALA A 372 -5.10 -18.17 -5.12
N VAL A 373 -4.25 -18.86 -4.36
CA VAL A 373 -4.68 -19.88 -3.39
C VAL A 373 -3.93 -19.67 -2.08
N GLY A 374 -4.67 -19.42 -0.99
CA GLY A 374 -4.06 -19.26 0.34
C GLY A 374 -3.50 -20.57 0.91
N ASP A 375 -2.68 -20.47 1.96
CA ASP A 375 -1.98 -21.57 2.63
C ASP A 375 -2.94 -22.59 3.31
N GLY A 376 -4.24 -22.34 3.28
CA GLY A 376 -5.24 -23.21 3.89
C GLY A 376 -5.48 -22.95 5.36
N GLY A 377 -4.97 -21.86 5.92
CA GLY A 377 -5.40 -21.33 7.21
C GLY A 377 -4.69 -21.95 8.41
N GLY A 378 -4.88 -21.29 9.54
CA GLY A 378 -4.21 -21.64 10.79
C GLY A 378 -3.28 -20.53 11.27
N SER A 379 -2.76 -20.68 12.48
CA SER A 379 -1.77 -19.74 13.01
C SER A 379 -0.38 -20.31 12.75
N ARG A 380 0.51 -19.50 12.16
CA ARG A 380 1.92 -19.85 11.85
C ARG A 380 2.05 -21.08 10.96
N ASP A 381 1.39 -21.02 9.81
CA ASP A 381 1.40 -22.06 8.77
C ASP A 381 1.57 -23.51 9.32
N PRO A 382 0.60 -24.02 10.11
CA PRO A 382 0.79 -25.25 10.88
C PRO A 382 0.96 -26.51 10.02
N PHE A 383 0.86 -26.37 8.71
CA PHE A 383 0.99 -27.43 7.72
C PHE A 383 2.16 -27.21 6.76
N GLU A 384 2.93 -26.13 6.95
CA GLU A 384 4.16 -25.83 6.20
C GLU A 384 3.89 -25.81 4.69
N HIS A 385 2.83 -25.09 4.29
CA HIS A 385 2.45 -24.95 2.89
C HIS A 385 3.13 -23.76 2.20
N GLY A 386 3.37 -22.66 2.91
CA GLY A 386 3.93 -21.44 2.34
C GLY A 386 5.25 -21.70 1.62
N GLU A 387 6.22 -22.32 2.28
CA GLU A 387 7.54 -22.65 1.72
C GLU A 387 7.57 -23.91 0.84
N ASN A 388 6.43 -24.54 0.57
CA ASN A 388 6.38 -25.87 0.00
C ASN A 388 5.77 -25.89 -1.43
N PRO A 389 6.57 -25.93 -2.50
CA PRO A 389 6.05 -25.98 -3.86
C PRO A 389 5.40 -27.34 -4.23
N GLN A 390 5.35 -28.32 -3.33
CA GLN A 390 4.68 -29.62 -3.54
C GLN A 390 3.18 -29.60 -3.16
N THR A 391 2.63 -28.42 -2.86
CA THR A 391 1.20 -28.19 -2.64
C THR A 391 0.72 -26.98 -3.45
N GLU A 392 -0.57 -26.93 -3.75
CA GLU A 392 -1.20 -25.78 -4.43
C GLU A 392 -1.57 -24.66 -3.44
N LEU A 393 -1.48 -24.92 -2.13
CA LEU A 393 -1.81 -23.97 -1.08
C LEU A 393 -0.64 -23.01 -0.82
N GLY A 394 -0.94 -21.73 -0.63
CA GLY A 394 0.09 -20.70 -0.42
C GLY A 394 0.80 -20.30 -1.71
N THR A 395 0.08 -20.36 -2.84
CA THR A 395 0.67 -20.24 -4.17
C THR A 395 -0.14 -19.33 -5.09
N ILE A 396 0.52 -18.91 -6.18
CA ILE A 396 -0.16 -18.58 -7.43
C ILE A 396 0.00 -19.77 -8.38
N VAL A 397 -1.12 -20.34 -8.80
CA VAL A 397 -1.19 -21.40 -9.81
C VAL A 397 -1.32 -20.79 -11.21
N ARG A 398 -0.69 -21.40 -12.22
CA ARG A 398 -0.82 -21.02 -13.64
C ARG A 398 -1.11 -22.23 -14.53
N ILE A 399 -2.23 -22.19 -15.24
CA ILE A 399 -2.70 -23.30 -16.09
C ILE A 399 -3.16 -22.80 -17.47
N ASP A 400 -3.12 -23.69 -18.46
CA ASP A 400 -3.64 -23.46 -19.82
C ASP A 400 -5.05 -24.05 -19.95
N VAL A 401 -6.08 -23.23 -20.10
CA VAL A 401 -7.48 -23.67 -20.22
C VAL A 401 -7.93 -23.86 -21.68
N ASP A 402 -7.08 -23.51 -22.65
CA ASP A 402 -7.33 -23.66 -24.08
C ASP A 402 -6.96 -25.06 -24.60
N VAL A 403 -7.50 -26.05 -23.90
CA VAL A 403 -7.38 -27.46 -24.25
C VAL A 403 -8.63 -27.97 -24.96
N ASP A 404 -8.50 -29.14 -25.60
CA ASP A 404 -9.63 -29.83 -26.20
C ASP A 404 -10.79 -30.00 -25.17
N PRO A 405 -12.06 -29.83 -25.56
CA PRO A 405 -13.20 -29.96 -24.65
C PRO A 405 -13.31 -31.30 -23.91
N GLY A 406 -12.66 -32.35 -24.44
CA GLY A 406 -12.59 -33.68 -23.83
C GLY A 406 -11.32 -33.97 -23.04
N ALA A 407 -10.44 -32.98 -22.84
CA ALA A 407 -9.21 -33.14 -22.06
C ALA A 407 -9.53 -33.43 -20.58
N ASP A 408 -8.73 -34.32 -20.00
CA ASP A 408 -8.73 -34.69 -18.57
C ASP A 408 -7.25 -34.81 -18.09
N PRO A 409 -6.76 -33.90 -17.23
CA PRO A 409 -7.49 -32.77 -16.64
C PRO A 409 -7.99 -31.76 -17.69
N ALA A 410 -8.98 -30.95 -17.32
CA ALA A 410 -9.61 -29.96 -18.21
C ALA A 410 -8.74 -28.72 -18.48
N TYR A 411 -7.43 -28.84 -18.28
CA TYR A 411 -6.40 -27.83 -18.51
C TYR A 411 -5.08 -28.52 -18.88
N GLY A 412 -4.14 -27.76 -19.45
CA GLY A 412 -2.77 -28.16 -19.72
C GLY A 412 -1.79 -27.48 -18.77
N ILE A 413 -0.62 -28.09 -18.61
CA ILE A 413 0.51 -27.49 -17.89
C ILE A 413 1.32 -26.63 -18.86
N PRO A 414 1.44 -25.31 -18.62
CA PRO A 414 2.29 -24.45 -19.43
C PRO A 414 3.76 -24.90 -19.34
N PRO A 415 4.47 -25.10 -20.47
CA PRO A 415 5.88 -25.48 -20.46
C PRO A 415 6.82 -24.49 -19.77
N GLY A 416 6.37 -23.23 -19.60
CA GLY A 416 7.10 -22.19 -18.89
C GLY A 416 6.91 -22.21 -17.37
N ASN A 417 6.12 -23.14 -16.82
CA ASN A 417 5.99 -23.28 -15.36
C ASN A 417 7.32 -23.77 -14.76
N PRO A 418 7.69 -23.26 -13.57
CA PRO A 418 8.99 -23.56 -12.95
C PRO A 418 9.12 -25.03 -12.59
N PHE A 419 8.01 -25.70 -12.29
CA PHE A 419 7.95 -27.10 -11.87
C PHE A 419 7.23 -28.00 -12.87
N ALA A 420 7.20 -27.63 -14.15
CA ALA A 420 6.41 -28.33 -15.18
C ALA A 420 6.72 -29.84 -15.33
N ASP A 421 7.89 -30.31 -14.87
CA ASP A 421 8.26 -31.73 -14.88
C ASP A 421 7.81 -32.52 -13.64
N GLY A 422 7.24 -31.84 -12.64
CA GLY A 422 6.71 -32.41 -11.41
C GLY A 422 7.77 -32.91 -10.42
N ARG A 423 9.06 -32.57 -10.58
CA ARG A 423 10.13 -33.10 -9.71
C ARG A 423 10.38 -32.26 -8.47
N GLU A 424 10.44 -30.94 -8.63
CA GLU A 424 10.81 -30.01 -7.56
C GLU A 424 9.59 -29.28 -6.96
N GLY A 425 8.44 -29.34 -7.64
CA GLY A 425 7.15 -28.84 -7.18
C GLY A 425 6.01 -29.42 -8.01
N LEU A 426 4.77 -29.02 -7.71
CA LEU A 426 3.61 -29.36 -8.51
C LEU A 426 3.64 -28.62 -9.85
N PRO A 427 3.33 -29.28 -10.98
CA PRO A 427 3.39 -28.67 -12.32
C PRO A 427 2.56 -27.40 -12.48
N GLU A 428 1.49 -27.25 -11.71
CA GLU A 428 0.55 -26.12 -11.71
C GLU A 428 1.12 -24.87 -11.01
N VAL A 429 2.04 -25.03 -10.07
CA VAL A 429 2.57 -23.94 -9.23
C VAL A 429 3.46 -23.01 -10.05
N TRP A 430 3.12 -21.72 -10.07
CA TRP A 430 3.90 -20.67 -10.74
C TRP A 430 4.76 -19.88 -9.75
N ALA A 431 4.24 -19.55 -8.57
CA ALA A 431 4.99 -18.95 -7.47
C ALA A 431 4.43 -19.46 -6.13
N TYR A 432 5.24 -19.45 -5.07
CA TYR A 432 4.90 -19.95 -3.75
C TYR A 432 5.47 -19.02 -2.67
N GLY A 433 5.34 -19.38 -1.39
CA GLY A 433 5.76 -18.53 -0.28
C GLY A 433 4.75 -17.46 0.08
N LEU A 434 3.47 -17.67 -0.24
CA LEU A 434 2.39 -16.73 0.04
C LEU A 434 1.50 -17.25 1.16
N ARG A 435 0.89 -16.33 1.93
CA ARG A 435 -0.01 -16.69 3.03
C ARG A 435 -1.46 -16.75 2.59
N ASN A 436 -2.00 -15.61 2.18
CA ASN A 436 -3.37 -15.45 1.72
C ASN A 436 -3.42 -14.33 0.66
N PRO A 437 -2.94 -14.63 -0.57
CA PRO A 437 -2.95 -13.67 -1.68
C PRO A 437 -4.39 -13.35 -2.05
N TRP A 438 -4.89 -12.21 -1.57
CA TRP A 438 -6.32 -11.86 -1.67
C TRP A 438 -6.64 -11.26 -3.04
N ARG A 439 -5.91 -10.21 -3.43
CA ARG A 439 -5.93 -9.72 -4.82
C ARG A 439 -4.54 -9.56 -5.42
N PHE A 440 -4.42 -9.95 -6.67
CA PHE A 440 -3.30 -9.67 -7.55
C PHE A 440 -3.77 -8.99 -8.84
N SER A 441 -2.87 -8.37 -9.58
CA SER A 441 -3.16 -7.92 -10.93
C SER A 441 -1.92 -7.82 -11.80
N PHE A 442 -2.12 -8.00 -13.11
CA PHE A 442 -1.10 -7.72 -14.10
C PHE A 442 -1.18 -6.29 -14.59
N ASP A 443 -0.01 -5.72 -14.85
CA ASP A 443 0.13 -4.46 -15.59
C ASP A 443 1.45 -4.46 -16.38
N GLY A 444 1.33 -4.65 -17.69
CA GLY A 444 2.48 -4.86 -18.57
C GLY A 444 3.26 -6.11 -18.15
N GLU A 445 4.57 -5.96 -17.92
CA GLU A 445 5.46 -7.07 -17.55
C GLU A 445 5.41 -7.39 -16.04
N HIS A 446 4.59 -6.71 -15.24
CA HIS A 446 4.59 -6.87 -13.78
C HIS A 446 3.32 -7.54 -13.26
N ILE A 447 3.48 -8.30 -12.18
CA ILE A 447 2.41 -8.75 -11.30
C ILE A 447 2.51 -8.04 -9.95
N TYR A 448 1.37 -7.56 -9.47
CA TYR A 448 1.20 -6.96 -8.15
C TYR A 448 0.38 -7.93 -7.31
N ILE A 449 0.79 -8.24 -6.08
CA ILE A 449 0.09 -9.20 -5.21
C ILE A 449 -0.06 -8.57 -3.83
N GLY A 450 -1.30 -8.34 -3.39
CA GLY A 450 -1.60 -8.07 -1.98
C GLY A 450 -1.72 -9.37 -1.22
N ASP A 451 -0.76 -9.64 -0.33
CA ASP A 451 -0.73 -10.85 0.49
C ASP A 451 -1.07 -10.52 1.95
N VAL A 452 -2.16 -11.10 2.45
CA VAL A 452 -2.65 -10.82 3.81
C VAL A 452 -1.77 -11.51 4.82
N GLY A 453 -1.15 -10.70 5.68
CA GLY A 453 -0.21 -11.15 6.71
C GLY A 453 -0.87 -11.80 7.93
N HIS A 454 -0.03 -12.25 8.87
CA HIS A 454 -0.47 -12.90 10.09
C HIS A 454 -0.63 -11.97 11.30
N LEU A 455 0.47 -11.62 11.98
CA LEU A 455 0.46 -10.87 13.25
C LEU A 455 1.37 -9.64 13.23
N ALA A 456 2.31 -9.57 12.30
CA ALA A 456 3.34 -8.55 12.29
C ALA A 456 3.10 -7.51 11.19
N ALA A 457 2.82 -7.94 9.96
CA ALA A 457 2.83 -7.05 8.81
C ALA A 457 1.95 -7.54 7.67
N GLU A 458 1.37 -6.59 6.95
CA GLU A 458 0.73 -6.77 5.66
C GLU A 458 1.69 -6.37 4.53
N GLU A 459 1.52 -6.94 3.33
CA GLU A 459 2.45 -6.70 2.23
C GLU A 459 1.85 -6.58 0.82
N VAL A 460 2.54 -5.81 -0.03
CA VAL A 460 2.35 -5.82 -1.49
C VAL A 460 3.66 -6.20 -2.16
N ASN A 461 3.61 -7.30 -2.90
CA ASN A 461 4.69 -7.78 -3.74
C ASN A 461 4.52 -7.25 -5.17
N VAL A 462 5.59 -6.76 -5.79
CA VAL A 462 5.63 -6.33 -7.19
C VAL A 462 6.80 -7.01 -7.88
N ALA A 463 6.50 -7.98 -8.73
CA ALA A 463 7.51 -8.76 -9.43
C ALA A 463 7.32 -8.68 -10.96
N ASP A 464 8.38 -8.93 -11.70
CA ASP A 464 8.29 -9.19 -13.13
C ASP A 464 7.58 -10.55 -13.34
N ALA A 465 6.50 -10.56 -14.11
CA ALA A 465 5.66 -11.72 -14.37
C ALA A 465 6.35 -12.82 -15.20
N SER A 466 7.52 -12.54 -15.78
CA SER A 466 8.37 -13.56 -16.40
C SER A 466 9.20 -14.35 -15.39
N LEU A 467 9.36 -13.84 -14.17
CA LEU A 467 10.08 -14.51 -13.08
C LEU A 467 9.17 -15.54 -12.40
N ALA A 468 9.12 -16.73 -12.97
CA ALA A 468 8.43 -17.86 -12.38
C ALA A 468 9.28 -18.55 -11.28
N GLY A 469 8.63 -19.23 -10.35
CA GLY A 469 9.26 -19.96 -9.24
C GLY A 469 9.73 -19.06 -8.10
N ILE A 470 9.21 -17.83 -8.03
CA ILE A 470 9.49 -16.93 -6.90
C ILE A 470 8.95 -17.55 -5.62
N ASN A 471 9.77 -17.49 -4.58
CA ASN A 471 9.40 -17.76 -3.20
C ASN A 471 9.21 -16.43 -2.46
N TYR A 472 7.98 -16.10 -2.08
CA TYR A 472 7.64 -14.89 -1.34
C TYR A 472 7.93 -14.98 0.17
N GLY A 473 8.36 -16.14 0.66
CA GLY A 473 9.00 -16.28 1.96
C GLY A 473 8.08 -16.54 3.14
N TRP A 474 6.75 -16.65 2.97
CA TRP A 474 5.88 -17.10 4.06
C TRP A 474 6.11 -18.60 4.35
N ASP A 475 6.30 -19.04 5.60
CA ASP A 475 6.26 -18.27 6.86
C ASP A 475 7.63 -17.96 7.48
N THR A 476 8.71 -18.11 6.72
CA THR A 476 10.06 -17.66 7.12
C THR A 476 10.09 -16.14 7.39
N MET A 477 9.36 -15.39 6.56
CA MET A 477 9.24 -13.94 6.54
C MET A 477 7.77 -13.52 6.63
N GLU A 478 7.53 -12.37 7.26
CA GLU A 478 6.25 -11.66 7.23
C GLU A 478 6.55 -10.18 6.97
N GLY A 479 6.18 -9.67 5.79
CA GLY A 479 6.68 -8.39 5.31
C GLY A 479 8.20 -8.43 5.10
N THR A 480 8.92 -7.40 5.55
CA THR A 480 10.39 -7.34 5.46
C THR A 480 11.11 -7.92 6.69
N ALA A 481 10.38 -8.54 7.62
CA ALA A 481 10.91 -9.06 8.88
C ALA A 481 10.91 -10.59 8.92
N CYS A 482 11.89 -11.16 9.62
CA CYS A 482 11.87 -12.59 9.94
C CYS A 482 10.69 -12.92 10.85
N TYR A 483 9.99 -14.01 10.55
CA TYR A 483 8.84 -14.48 11.32
C TYR A 483 9.13 -15.80 12.04
N GLU A 484 9.49 -16.85 11.28
CA GLU A 484 9.83 -18.17 11.80
C GLU A 484 11.20 -18.63 11.25
N PRO A 485 12.32 -18.49 12.01
CA PRO A 485 12.42 -17.90 13.35
C PRO A 485 12.29 -16.37 13.33
N PRO A 486 11.89 -15.74 14.45
CA PRO A 486 11.63 -14.29 14.50
C PRO A 486 12.88 -13.40 14.41
N VAL A 487 14.07 -14.00 14.41
CA VAL A 487 15.37 -13.32 14.28
C VAL A 487 16.32 -14.23 13.51
N ASP A 488 17.21 -13.62 12.73
CA ASP A 488 18.27 -14.31 11.98
C ASP A 488 17.77 -15.47 11.09
N CYS A 489 16.57 -15.32 10.51
CA CYS A 489 16.04 -16.24 9.50
C CYS A 489 16.91 -16.25 8.24
N ASP A 490 16.87 -17.36 7.51
CA ASP A 490 17.49 -17.43 6.19
C ASP A 490 16.65 -16.62 5.20
N ARG A 491 17.32 -15.72 4.47
CA ARG A 491 16.68 -14.85 3.47
C ARG A 491 17.20 -15.14 2.07
N ASP A 492 18.07 -16.14 1.93
CA ASP A 492 18.62 -16.50 0.64
C ASP A 492 17.49 -16.96 -0.29
N GLN A 493 17.41 -16.34 -1.46
CA GLN A 493 16.40 -16.63 -2.50
C GLN A 493 14.94 -16.28 -2.13
N LEU A 494 14.70 -15.61 -1.01
CA LEU A 494 13.38 -15.07 -0.69
C LEU A 494 13.15 -13.72 -1.39
N PHE A 495 11.94 -13.53 -1.86
CA PHE A 495 11.50 -12.26 -2.44
C PHE A 495 11.10 -11.30 -1.33
N ILE A 496 11.58 -10.06 -1.42
CA ILE A 496 11.25 -9.02 -0.43
C ILE A 496 10.14 -8.13 -0.98
N PRO A 497 9.04 -7.93 -0.23
CA PRO A 497 7.93 -7.12 -0.70
C PRO A 497 8.31 -5.66 -0.84
N GLN A 498 7.71 -4.99 -1.83
CA GLN A 498 7.95 -3.58 -2.14
C GLN A 498 7.22 -2.65 -1.17
N ILE A 499 6.12 -3.12 -0.58
CA ILE A 499 5.40 -2.45 0.49
C ILE A 499 5.23 -3.46 1.62
N ALA A 500 5.62 -3.07 2.83
CA ALA A 500 5.24 -3.75 4.05
C ALA A 500 4.74 -2.72 5.07
N TYR A 501 3.71 -3.05 5.84
CA TYR A 501 3.25 -2.18 6.92
C TYR A 501 2.71 -2.98 8.09
N SER A 502 2.94 -2.48 9.31
CA SER A 502 2.54 -3.20 10.52
C SER A 502 1.05 -3.06 10.83
N HIS A 503 0.58 -3.90 11.75
CA HIS A 503 -0.80 -3.84 12.25
C HIS A 503 -1.18 -2.57 13.03
N ASP A 504 -0.22 -1.68 13.28
CA ASP A 504 -0.50 -0.31 13.77
C ASP A 504 -1.07 0.60 12.64
N VAL A 505 -0.94 0.20 11.37
CA VAL A 505 -1.29 0.99 10.17
C VAL A 505 -2.53 0.46 9.45
N GLY A 506 -2.65 -0.85 9.31
CA GLY A 506 -3.78 -1.56 8.68
C GLY A 506 -3.81 -3.01 9.17
N VAL A 507 -4.84 -3.80 8.84
CA VAL A 507 -5.03 -5.15 9.41
C VAL A 507 -5.06 -6.25 8.36
N ALA A 508 -5.45 -5.94 7.13
CA ALA A 508 -5.52 -6.91 6.04
C ALA A 508 -5.44 -6.16 4.72
N VAL A 509 -4.31 -6.28 4.02
CA VAL A 509 -4.13 -5.70 2.69
C VAL A 509 -5.08 -6.35 1.71
N ILE A 510 -5.70 -5.54 0.84
CA ILE A 510 -6.60 -6.05 -0.19
C ILE A 510 -5.87 -6.31 -1.50
N GLY A 511 -4.79 -5.57 -1.79
CA GLY A 511 -4.28 -5.42 -3.15
C GLY A 511 -5.19 -4.54 -4.00
N GLY A 512 -5.00 -4.54 -5.32
CA GLY A 512 -5.82 -3.78 -6.26
C GLY A 512 -5.25 -3.79 -7.67
N TYR A 513 -5.36 -2.67 -8.38
CA TYR A 513 -5.01 -2.57 -9.81
C TYR A 513 -4.21 -1.32 -10.12
N VAL A 514 -3.39 -1.39 -11.17
CA VAL A 514 -2.85 -0.19 -11.82
C VAL A 514 -3.96 0.53 -12.57
N TYR A 515 -4.13 1.83 -12.33
CA TYR A 515 -5.13 2.61 -13.03
C TYR A 515 -4.72 2.82 -14.49
N ARG A 516 -5.55 2.31 -15.41
CA ARG A 516 -5.38 2.44 -16.87
C ARG A 516 -6.58 3.12 -17.56
N GLY A 517 -7.53 3.62 -16.77
CA GLY A 517 -8.66 4.40 -17.24
C GLY A 517 -8.22 5.70 -17.90
N THR A 518 -9.13 6.29 -18.66
CA THR A 518 -8.90 7.53 -19.42
C THR A 518 -9.50 8.75 -18.73
N ALA A 519 -10.41 8.55 -17.77
CA ALA A 519 -11.10 9.63 -17.09
C ALA A 519 -10.15 10.49 -16.23
N ILE A 520 -9.11 9.90 -15.63
CA ILE A 520 -8.17 10.59 -14.73
C ILE A 520 -6.73 10.41 -15.23
N PRO A 521 -6.28 11.17 -16.25
CA PRO A 521 -4.96 11.01 -16.85
C PRO A 521 -3.79 11.09 -15.85
N GLU A 522 -3.92 11.89 -14.79
CA GLU A 522 -2.89 12.05 -13.76
C GLU A 522 -2.67 10.80 -12.89
N MET A 523 -3.62 9.86 -12.89
CA MET A 523 -3.53 8.62 -12.12
C MET A 523 -3.04 7.43 -12.95
N VAL A 524 -2.88 7.59 -14.26
CA VAL A 524 -2.45 6.50 -15.16
C VAL A 524 -1.09 5.95 -14.74
N GLY A 525 -1.00 4.62 -14.60
CA GLY A 525 0.22 3.92 -14.20
C GLY A 525 0.42 3.79 -12.69
N ARG A 526 -0.44 4.40 -11.86
CA ARG A 526 -0.39 4.24 -10.40
C ARG A 526 -1.12 2.98 -9.98
N TYR A 527 -0.47 2.15 -9.15
CA TYR A 527 -1.11 1.03 -8.47
C TYR A 527 -1.96 1.52 -7.31
N PHE A 528 -3.23 1.14 -7.28
CA PHE A 528 -4.15 1.40 -6.17
C PHE A 528 -4.24 0.17 -5.29
N TYR A 529 -4.19 0.38 -3.98
CA TYR A 529 -4.43 -0.67 -3.00
C TYR A 529 -5.08 -0.08 -1.75
N ALA A 530 -5.68 -0.96 -0.96
CA ALA A 530 -6.40 -0.61 0.25
C ALA A 530 -6.13 -1.59 1.37
N ASP A 531 -6.55 -1.20 2.56
CA ASP A 531 -6.67 -2.09 3.72
C ASP A 531 -8.13 -2.31 4.08
N PHE A 532 -8.48 -3.58 4.29
CA PHE A 532 -9.82 -4.02 4.64
C PHE A 532 -10.36 -3.25 5.84
N VAL A 533 -9.63 -3.24 6.95
CA VAL A 533 -10.11 -2.71 8.23
C VAL A 533 -9.79 -1.23 8.38
N GLY A 534 -8.64 -0.81 7.87
CA GLY A 534 -8.16 0.56 7.88
C GLY A 534 -9.05 1.49 7.07
N GLY A 535 -9.65 0.99 5.97
CA GLY A 535 -10.58 1.77 5.16
C GLY A 535 -9.93 2.95 4.42
N TRP A 536 -8.61 2.87 4.19
CA TRP A 536 -7.85 3.85 3.43
C TRP A 536 -7.53 3.32 2.04
N ILE A 537 -7.28 4.23 1.09
CA ILE A 537 -6.68 3.91 -0.22
C ILE A 537 -5.33 4.60 -0.31
N ARG A 538 -4.35 3.83 -0.76
CA ARG A 538 -3.01 4.31 -1.08
C ARG A 538 -2.68 4.00 -2.53
N THR A 539 -1.75 4.78 -3.08
CA THR A 539 -1.27 4.56 -4.44
C THR A 539 0.20 4.80 -4.57
N PHE A 540 0.89 4.06 -5.43
CA PHE A 540 2.27 4.34 -5.79
C PHE A 540 2.53 4.14 -7.29
N LEU A 541 3.63 4.71 -7.77
CA LEU A 541 4.23 4.36 -9.05
C LEU A 541 5.32 3.32 -8.82
N TYR A 542 5.47 2.39 -9.76
CA TYR A 542 6.57 1.43 -9.75
C TYR A 542 7.47 1.68 -10.95
N GLU A 543 8.70 2.13 -10.68
CA GLU A 543 9.66 2.54 -11.70
C GLU A 543 11.05 2.00 -11.34
N ASP A 544 11.78 1.44 -12.30
CA ASP A 544 13.13 0.90 -12.10
C ASP A 544 13.26 -0.07 -10.91
N GLY A 545 12.24 -0.92 -10.68
CA GLY A 545 12.26 -1.92 -9.61
C GLY A 545 11.93 -1.38 -8.21
N ARG A 546 11.48 -0.12 -8.09
CA ARG A 546 11.21 0.54 -6.80
C ARG A 546 9.87 1.27 -6.80
N VAL A 547 9.28 1.36 -5.61
CA VAL A 547 8.14 2.21 -5.30
C VAL A 547 8.59 3.67 -5.36
N THR A 548 7.76 4.53 -5.94
CA THR A 548 7.93 5.98 -5.97
C THR A 548 6.58 6.66 -5.83
N GLU A 549 6.59 7.91 -5.35
CA GLU A 549 5.39 8.72 -5.16
C GLU A 549 4.28 7.96 -4.41
N HIS A 550 4.59 7.46 -3.22
CA HIS A 550 3.66 6.68 -2.43
C HIS A 550 2.71 7.62 -1.67
N TYR A 551 1.44 7.65 -2.09
CA TYR A 551 0.45 8.59 -1.58
C TYR A 551 -0.64 7.91 -0.78
N ASP A 552 -0.99 8.51 0.37
CA ASP A 552 -2.15 8.17 1.20
C ASP A 552 -3.30 9.15 0.97
N TRP A 553 -4.43 8.62 0.48
CA TRP A 553 -5.60 9.40 0.09
C TRP A 553 -6.68 9.47 1.16
N SER A 554 -6.47 8.90 2.35
CA SER A 554 -7.46 8.83 3.44
C SER A 554 -8.05 10.19 3.87
N ARG A 555 -7.35 11.29 3.60
CA ARG A 555 -7.81 12.66 3.90
C ARG A 555 -8.61 13.32 2.79
N SER A 556 -8.44 12.86 1.55
CA SER A 556 -9.10 13.44 0.39
C SER A 556 -10.27 12.60 -0.09
N VAL A 557 -10.28 11.32 0.28
CA VAL A 557 -11.28 10.35 -0.12
C VAL A 557 -11.77 9.64 1.12
N GLU A 558 -13.02 9.93 1.51
CA GLU A 558 -13.67 9.25 2.63
C GLU A 558 -14.24 7.91 2.15
N LEU A 559 -13.71 6.82 2.69
CA LEU A 559 -14.25 5.47 2.56
C LEU A 559 -14.71 4.97 3.92
N SER A 560 -15.78 4.19 3.93
CA SER A 560 -16.08 3.38 5.11
C SER A 560 -15.04 2.27 5.27
N ARG A 561 -14.77 1.88 6.51
CA ARG A 561 -14.08 0.61 6.81
C ARG A 561 -14.75 -0.55 6.05
N PHE A 562 -13.99 -1.61 5.82
CA PHE A 562 -14.33 -2.82 5.08
C PHE A 562 -14.28 -2.64 3.56
N VAL A 563 -13.10 -2.33 3.02
CA VAL A 563 -12.83 -2.41 1.57
C VAL A 563 -12.61 -3.87 1.21
N TRP A 564 -13.47 -4.47 0.39
CA TRP A 564 -13.42 -5.90 0.07
C TRP A 564 -12.56 -6.22 -1.14
N SER A 565 -12.60 -5.35 -2.15
CA SER A 565 -11.88 -5.55 -3.41
C SER A 565 -11.83 -4.26 -4.22
N PHE A 566 -11.02 -4.28 -5.27
CA PHE A 566 -11.15 -3.39 -6.41
C PHE A 566 -11.75 -4.17 -7.59
N GLY A 567 -12.16 -3.45 -8.63
CA GLY A 567 -12.56 -4.02 -9.92
C GLY A 567 -12.33 -3.02 -11.03
N VAL A 568 -12.39 -3.49 -12.28
CA VAL A 568 -12.17 -2.66 -13.48
C VAL A 568 -13.29 -2.94 -14.48
N ASP A 569 -13.83 -1.91 -15.14
CA ASP A 569 -14.78 -2.10 -16.23
C ASP A 569 -14.10 -2.42 -17.57
N GLY A 570 -14.90 -2.73 -18.60
CA GLY A 570 -14.41 -3.10 -19.92
C GLY A 570 -13.59 -2.00 -20.62
N HIS A 571 -13.56 -0.78 -20.06
CA HIS A 571 -12.86 0.38 -20.60
C HIS A 571 -11.67 0.81 -19.74
N GLY A 572 -11.33 0.04 -18.70
CA GLY A 572 -10.18 0.30 -17.84
C GLY A 572 -10.47 1.26 -16.68
N GLU A 573 -11.72 1.70 -16.47
CA GLU A 573 -12.05 2.53 -15.31
C GLU A 573 -12.20 1.70 -14.05
N MET A 574 -11.78 2.26 -12.92
CA MET A 574 -11.63 1.53 -11.67
C MET A 574 -12.81 1.71 -10.73
N TYR A 575 -13.11 0.65 -9.98
CA TYR A 575 -14.16 0.58 -8.98
C TYR A 575 -13.60 0.05 -7.66
N VAL A 576 -14.25 0.43 -6.56
CA VAL A 576 -13.93 -0.01 -5.20
C VAL A 576 -15.19 -0.67 -4.62
N LEU A 577 -15.03 -1.89 -4.12
CA LEU A 577 -16.07 -2.60 -3.37
C LEU A 577 -15.83 -2.33 -1.90
N ALA A 578 -16.71 -1.57 -1.25
CA ALA A 578 -16.56 -1.22 0.16
C ALA A 578 -17.88 -1.39 0.90
N ARG A 579 -17.82 -2.16 1.99
CA ARG A 579 -18.93 -2.47 2.89
C ARG A 579 -20.09 -3.16 2.19
N TYR A 580 -21.06 -2.41 1.66
CA TYR A 580 -22.22 -2.91 0.91
C TYR A 580 -22.41 -2.13 -0.39
N ASP A 581 -21.38 -1.42 -0.84
CA ASP A 581 -21.48 -0.40 -1.88
C ASP A 581 -20.39 -0.60 -2.94
N VAL A 582 -20.75 -0.29 -4.19
CA VAL A 582 -19.84 -0.19 -5.34
C VAL A 582 -19.61 1.29 -5.61
N TRP A 583 -18.34 1.69 -5.60
CA TRP A 583 -17.91 3.06 -5.86
C TRP A 583 -17.08 3.10 -7.15
N LYS A 584 -17.30 4.10 -8.00
CA LYS A 584 -16.44 4.38 -9.16
C LYS A 584 -15.38 5.41 -8.77
N VAL A 585 -14.14 5.18 -9.18
CA VAL A 585 -13.06 6.17 -9.11
C VAL A 585 -13.26 7.14 -10.28
N VAL A 586 -13.57 8.41 -9.98
CA VAL A 586 -13.90 9.44 -10.97
C VAL A 586 -13.07 10.71 -10.74
N PRO A 587 -12.94 11.61 -11.74
CA PRO A 587 -12.29 12.91 -11.55
C PRO A 587 -12.95 13.73 -10.43
N ASN A 588 -12.14 14.45 -9.65
CA ASN A 588 -12.61 15.32 -8.55
C ASN A 588 -13.22 16.63 -9.03
#